data_AF-A0A383CUQ5-F1
#
_entry.id   AF-A0A383CUQ5-F1
#
_cell.length_a   1.000
_cell.length_b   1.000
_cell.length_c   1.000
_cell.angle_alpha   90.00
_cell.angle_beta   90.00
_cell.angle_gamma   90.00
#
_symmetry.space_group_name_H-M   'P 1'
#
loop_
_entity.id
_entity.type
_entity.pdbx_description
1 polymer ?
#
loop_
_entity_poly.entity_id
_entity_poly.type
_entity_poly.pdbx_seq_one_letter_code
_entity_poly.pdbx_strand_id
1 'polypeptide(L)'
;MLNTLESLFNLARERKKIPVEGSYTNKLLNDKSLSKEKVLEEINELIEAVENDTNKIHEAADVFYHLIMYLEANEIKIEDVMEELNKRKK
;
A
#
# COMPACT_ATOMS: atom_id res chain seq x y z
N MET A 1 6.67 10.24 12.99
CA MET A 1 6.37 10.91 11.70
C MET A 1 5.77 9.95 10.66
N LEU A 2 5.95 8.63 10.78
CA LEU A 2 5.35 7.64 9.85
C LEU A 2 4.40 6.65 10.55
N ASN A 3 3.93 6.97 11.76
CA ASN A 3 3.10 6.09 12.58
C ASN A 3 1.80 5.69 11.87
N THR A 4 1.29 6.52 10.95
CA THR A 4 0.13 6.18 10.12
C THR A 4 0.41 5.00 9.19
N LEU A 5 1.58 4.94 8.55
CA LEU A 5 1.95 3.81 7.69
C LEU A 5 2.11 2.53 8.51
N GLU A 6 2.75 2.63 9.67
CA GLU A 6 2.89 1.50 10.59
C GLU A 6 1.51 0.96 11.03
N SER A 7 0.58 1.85 11.39
CA SER A 7 -0.80 1.47 11.70
C SER A 7 -1.51 0.80 10.54
N LEU A 8 -1.26 1.20 9.29
CA LEU A 8 -1.83 0.55 8.10
C LEU A 8 -1.26 -0.86 7.87
N PHE A 9 0.04 -1.07 8.06
CA PHE A 9 0.62 -2.42 8.05
C PHE A 9 0.03 -3.30 9.16
N ASN A 10 -0.11 -2.75 10.37
CA ASN A 10 -0.73 -3.47 11.48
C ASN A 10 -2.20 -3.80 11.19
N LEU A 11 -2.96 -2.87 10.61
CA LEU A 11 -4.34 -3.11 10.17
C LEU A 11 -4.41 -4.22 9.12
N ALA A 12 -3.54 -4.21 8.11
CA ALA A 12 -3.49 -5.26 7.10
C ALA A 12 -3.24 -6.64 7.72
N ARG A 13 -2.25 -6.73 8.62
CA ARG A 13 -1.91 -7.95 9.37
C ARG A 13 -3.06 -8.41 10.26
N GLU A 14 -3.75 -7.49 10.93
CA GLU A 14 -4.93 -7.77 11.73
C GLU A 14 -6.06 -8.32 10.86
N ARG A 15 -6.35 -7.70 9.70
CA ARG A 15 -7.37 -8.16 8.75
C ARG A 15 -7.07 -9.53 8.16
N LYS A 16 -5.79 -9.92 8.02
CA LYS A 16 -5.40 -11.29 7.66
C LYS A 16 -5.71 -12.29 8.78
N LYS A 17 -5.53 -11.90 10.04
CA LYS A 17 -5.78 -12.75 11.22
C LYS A 17 -7.27 -12.85 11.56
N ILE A 18 -7.99 -11.75 11.46
CA ILE A 18 -9.40 -11.60 11.80
C ILE A 18 -10.09 -10.95 10.57
N PRO A 19 -10.45 -11.76 9.56
CA PRO A 19 -11.11 -11.25 8.37
C PRO A 19 -12.46 -10.61 8.67
N VAL A 20 -12.75 -9.50 8.01
CA VAL A 20 -14.06 -8.86 8.03
C VAL A 20 -14.73 -9.04 6.68
N GLU A 21 -15.87 -9.71 6.71
CA GLU A 21 -16.67 -9.97 5.51
C GLU A 21 -17.08 -8.66 4.84
N GLY A 22 -16.97 -8.61 3.51
CA GLY A 22 -17.28 -7.41 2.72
C GLY A 22 -16.26 -6.28 2.82
N SER A 23 -15.21 -6.40 3.65
CA SER A 23 -14.17 -5.36 3.74
C SER A 23 -13.35 -5.27 2.44
N TYR A 24 -13.22 -4.06 1.92
CA TYR A 24 -12.34 -3.78 0.77
C TYR A 24 -10.89 -4.18 1.04
N THR A 25 -10.39 -3.95 2.25
CA THR A 25 -9.05 -4.38 2.68
C THR A 25 -8.89 -5.89 2.57
N ASN A 26 -9.86 -6.68 3.06
CA ASN A 26 -9.80 -8.13 2.93
C ASN A 26 -9.88 -8.59 1.47
N LYS A 27 -10.65 -7.88 0.62
CA LYS A 27 -10.68 -8.15 -0.83
C LYS A 27 -9.29 -7.98 -1.46
N LEU A 28 -8.61 -6.86 -1.20
CA LEU A 28 -7.25 -6.61 -1.70
C LEU A 28 -6.22 -7.62 -1.17
N LEU A 29 -6.33 -8.00 0.10
CA LEU A 29 -5.41 -8.96 0.73
C LEU A 29 -5.58 -10.39 0.20
N ASN A 30 -6.80 -10.76 -0.21
CA ASN A 30 -7.11 -12.10 -0.73
C ASN A 30 -6.97 -12.20 -2.26
N ASP A 31 -7.11 -11.09 -2.97
CA ASP A 31 -7.00 -11.02 -4.44
C ASP A 31 -5.72 -10.28 -4.86
N LYS A 32 -4.70 -11.08 -5.18
CA LYS A 32 -3.39 -10.57 -5.63
C LYS A 32 -3.46 -9.88 -7.00
N SER A 33 -4.39 -10.27 -7.87
CA SER A 33 -4.55 -9.61 -9.17
C SER A 33 -5.13 -8.22 -8.97
N LEU A 34 -6.20 -8.12 -8.16
CA LEU A 34 -6.83 -6.84 -7.85
C LEU A 34 -5.86 -5.87 -7.15
N SER A 35 -5.10 -6.34 -6.15
CA SER A 35 -4.13 -5.47 -5.48
C SER A 35 -3.03 -4.99 -6.41
N LYS A 36 -2.56 -5.84 -7.34
CA LYS A 36 -1.61 -5.42 -8.39
C LYS A 36 -2.23 -4.38 -9.33
N GLU A 37 -3.45 -4.62 -9.81
CA GLU A 37 -4.17 -3.71 -10.70
C GLU A 37 -4.32 -2.32 -10.07
N LYS A 38 -4.76 -2.27 -8.80
CA LYS A 38 -4.85 -1.00 -8.06
C LYS A 38 -3.49 -0.31 -7.92
N VAL A 39 -2.41 -1.01 -7.56
CA VAL A 39 -1.09 -0.38 -7.49
C VAL A 39 -0.68 0.29 -8.81
N LEU A 40 -0.99 -0.35 -9.95
CA LEU A 40 -0.69 0.23 -11.27
C LEU A 40 -1.57 1.44 -11.58
N GLU A 41 -2.86 1.38 -11.24
CA GLU A 41 -3.82 2.48 -11.37
C GLU A 41 -3.36 3.71 -10.58
N GLU A 42 -3.15 3.56 -9.27
CA GLU A 42 -2.81 4.68 -8.38
C GLU A 42 -1.46 5.33 -8.74
N ILE A 43 -0.50 4.55 -9.24
CA ILE A 43 0.78 5.11 -9.70
C ILE A 43 0.56 5.98 -10.94
N ASN A 44 -0.30 5.56 -11.88
CA ASN A 44 -0.62 6.37 -13.06
C ASN A 44 -1.40 7.63 -12.67
N GLU A 45 -2.37 7.52 -11.76
CA GLU A 45 -3.16 8.66 -11.26
C GLU A 45 -2.27 9.66 -10.51
N LEU A 46 -1.32 9.18 -9.70
CA LEU A 46 -0.33 10.06 -9.05
C LEU A 46 0.53 10.79 -10.06
N ILE A 47 1.01 10.11 -11.12
CA ILE A 47 1.80 10.75 -12.18
C ILE A 47 0.98 11.85 -12.85
N GLU A 48 -0.25 11.54 -13.27
CA GLU A 48 -1.15 12.50 -13.91
C GLU A 48 -1.46 13.69 -12.98
N ALA A 49 -1.74 13.43 -11.70
CA ALA A 49 -2.01 14.49 -10.73
C ALA A 49 -0.80 15.39 -10.49
N VAL A 50 0.42 14.84 -10.53
CA VAL A 50 1.66 15.62 -10.43
C VAL A 50 1.85 16.50 -11.65
N GLU A 51 1.66 15.95 -12.86
CA GLU A 51 1.81 16.64 -14.14
C GLU A 51 0.80 17.78 -14.30
N ASN A 52 -0.44 17.56 -13.89
CA ASN A 52 -1.54 18.52 -14.05
C ASN A 52 -1.75 19.46 -12.85
N ASP A 53 -0.90 19.36 -11.83
CA ASP A 53 -1.00 20.15 -10.59
C ASP A 53 -2.33 20.00 -9.82
N THR A 54 -2.85 18.78 -9.72
CA THR A 54 -4.15 18.49 -9.09
C THR A 54 -4.00 17.76 -7.74
N ASN A 55 -4.81 16.73 -7.44
CA ASN A 55 -4.98 16.11 -6.11
C ASN A 55 -3.79 15.23 -5.66
N LYS A 56 -2.53 15.67 -5.88
CA LYS A 56 -1.29 14.90 -5.64
C LYS A 56 -1.19 14.22 -4.28
N ILE A 57 -1.67 14.89 -3.22
CA ILE A 57 -1.62 14.33 -1.86
C ILE A 57 -2.58 13.14 -1.71
N HIS A 58 -3.74 13.18 -2.36
CA HIS A 58 -4.71 12.10 -2.35
C HIS A 58 -4.14 10.87 -3.06
N GLU A 59 -3.70 11.05 -4.31
CA GLU A 59 -3.13 9.95 -5.10
C GLU A 59 -1.87 9.36 -4.44
N ALA A 60 -1.05 10.19 -3.82
CA ALA A 60 0.12 9.70 -3.08
C ALA A 60 -0.28 8.84 -1.87
N ALA A 61 -1.37 9.20 -1.18
CA ALA A 61 -1.89 8.40 -0.08
C ALA A 61 -2.45 7.06 -0.57
N ASP A 62 -3.12 7.05 -1.71
CA ASP A 62 -3.69 5.82 -2.29
C ASP A 62 -2.60 4.89 -2.82
N VAL A 63 -1.55 5.42 -3.44
CA VAL A 63 -0.33 4.64 -3.76
C VAL A 63 0.23 3.96 -2.51
N PHE A 64 0.37 4.68 -1.40
CA PHE A 64 0.87 4.05 -0.16
C PHE A 64 -0.09 2.98 0.34
N TYR A 65 -1.40 3.26 0.40
CA TYR A 65 -2.38 2.29 0.89
C TYR A 65 -2.39 1.00 0.06
N HIS A 66 -2.47 1.12 -1.26
CA HIS A 66 -2.52 -0.02 -2.16
C HIS A 66 -1.22 -0.79 -2.21
N LEU A 67 -0.06 -0.10 -2.15
CA LEU A 67 1.23 -0.76 -2.05
C LEU A 67 1.35 -1.57 -0.75
N ILE A 68 0.90 -1.04 0.39
CA ILE A 68 0.89 -1.78 1.67
C ILE A 68 0.07 -3.07 1.55
N MET A 69 -1.14 -3.00 0.99
CA MET A 69 -1.98 -4.18 0.80
C MET A 69 -1.33 -5.20 -0.12
N TYR A 70 -0.72 -4.74 -1.23
CA TYR A 70 -0.03 -5.60 -2.17
C TYR A 70 1.19 -6.31 -1.55
N LEU A 71 1.98 -5.60 -0.74
CA LEU A 71 3.12 -6.20 -0.02
C LEU A 71 2.65 -7.27 0.96
N GLU A 72 1.66 -6.97 1.79
CA GLU A 72 1.12 -7.91 2.79
C GLU A 72 0.39 -9.10 2.15
N ALA A 73 -0.30 -8.91 1.02
CA ALA A 73 -0.89 -9.99 0.22
C ALA A 73 0.18 -10.95 -0.34
N ASN A 74 1.38 -10.44 -0.61
CA ASN A 74 2.51 -11.19 -1.15
C ASN A 74 3.56 -11.59 -0.11
N GLU A 75 3.24 -11.44 1.18
CA GLU A 75 4.13 -11.82 2.29
C GLU A 75 5.49 -11.10 2.27
N ILE A 76 5.55 -9.93 1.65
CA ILE A 76 6.72 -9.06 1.67
C ILE A 76 6.64 -8.19 2.92
N LYS A 77 7.59 -8.38 3.83
CA LYS A 77 7.65 -7.64 5.09
C LYS A 77 8.20 -6.24 4.85
N ILE A 78 7.53 -5.22 5.39
CA ILE A 78 8.02 -3.85 5.35
C ILE A 78 9.36 -3.71 6.07
N GLU A 79 9.59 -4.52 7.10
CA GLU A 79 10.85 -4.58 7.84
C GLU A 79 12.03 -4.88 6.90
N ASP A 80 11.90 -5.88 6.02
CA ASP A 80 12.93 -6.25 5.04
C ASP A 80 13.15 -5.14 3.99
N VAL A 81 12.06 -4.49 3.55
CA VAL A 81 12.13 -3.34 2.63
C VAL A 81 12.86 -2.17 3.27
N MET A 82 12.62 -1.89 4.56
CA MET A 82 13.29 -0.82 5.30
C MET A 82 14.78 -1.09 5.50
N GLU A 83 15.17 -2.34 5.74
CA GLU A 83 16.59 -2.73 5.74
C GLU A 83 17.25 -2.45 4.39
N GLU A 84 16.59 -2.81 3.29
CA GLU A 84 17.10 -2.55 1.94
C GLU A 84 17.20 -1.06 1.64
N LEU A 85 16.19 -0.26 2.01
CA LEU A 85 16.23 1.20 1.88
C LEU A 85 17.36 1.83 2.72
N ASN A 86 17.63 1.31 3.91
CA ASN A 86 18.73 1.81 4.74
C ASN A 86 20.10 1.59 4.08
N LYS A 87 20.29 0.53 3.29
CA LYS A 87 21.53 0.31 2.52
C LYS A 87 21.73 1.37 1.43
N ARG A 88 20.65 1.98 0.91
CA ARG A 88 20.68 3.03 -0.13
C ARG A 88 20.99 4.43 0.40
N LYS A 89 20.97 4.63 1.72
CA LYS A 89 21.28 5.93 2.36
C LYS A 89 22.79 6.21 2.49
N LYS A 90 23.64 5.38 1.90
CA LYS A 90 25.10 5.57 1.88
C LYS A 90 25.50 6.66 0.92
#